data_AF-A0A7Y2E6G9-F1
#
_entry.id   AF-A0A7Y2E6G9-F1
#
_cell.length_a   1.000
_cell.length_b   1.000
_cell.length_c   1.000
_cell.angle_alpha   90.00
_cell.angle_beta   90.00
_cell.angle_gamma   90.00
#
_symmetry.space_group_name_H-M   'P 1'
#
loop_
_entity.id
_entity.type
_entity.pdbx_description
1 polymer ?
#
loop_
_entity_poly.entity_id
_entity_poly.type
_entity_poly.pdbx_seq_one_letter_code
_entity_poly.pdbx_strand_id
1 'polypeptide(L)'
;MVHSLQSRQEFWEQDSKVEQFASREPDVRMVSLLKTFAQPSSVRVLDLGCAGGRNAAYLAAEGFQVLATDFSEAMVTRTRERLTEYLGSEGAAQCCWQAPMWDLETV
;
A
#
# COMPACT_ATOMS: atom_id res chain seq x y z
N MET A 1 23.21 -9.38 15.88
CA MET A 1 23.04 -7.92 15.76
C MET A 1 21.55 -7.68 15.59
N VAL A 2 20.86 -7.40 16.70
CA VAL A 2 19.41 -7.13 16.68
C VAL A 2 19.20 -5.73 16.10
N HIS A 3 18.69 -5.65 14.87
CA HIS A 3 18.20 -4.37 14.36
C HIS A 3 16.92 -4.04 15.12
N SER A 4 16.98 -3.05 16.00
CA SER A 4 15.83 -2.57 16.77
C SER A 4 14.69 -2.21 15.81
N LEU A 5 13.44 -2.39 16.24
CA LEU A 5 12.26 -1.98 15.46
C LEU A 5 12.36 -0.51 15.00
N GLN A 6 12.95 0.33 15.84
CA GLN A 6 13.23 1.74 15.55
C GLN A 6 14.16 1.93 14.34
N SER A 7 15.26 1.17 14.25
CA SER A 7 16.16 1.21 13.08
C SER A 7 15.49 0.74 11.78
N ARG A 8 14.50 -0.16 11.88
CA ARG A 8 13.69 -0.60 10.74
C ARG A 8 12.68 0.48 10.34
N GLN A 9 12.00 1.10 11.29
CA GLN A 9 11.07 2.19 11.01
C GLN A 9 11.77 3.36 10.31
N GLU A 10 12.90 3.83 10.86
CA GLU A 10 13.70 4.91 10.27
C GLU A 10 14.16 4.63 8.84
N PHE A 11 14.41 3.36 8.49
CA PHE A 11 14.81 2.98 7.13
C PHE A 11 13.68 3.21 6.12
N TRP A 12 12.44 2.88 6.48
CA TRP A 12 11.31 2.90 5.55
C TRP A 12 10.66 4.28 5.40
N GLU A 13 10.87 5.18 6.36
CA GLU A 13 10.40 6.57 6.29
C GLU A 13 11.29 7.48 5.41
N GLN A 14 12.37 6.97 4.82
CA GLN A 14 13.26 7.77 3.97
C GLN A 14 12.61 8.10 2.62
N ASP A 15 12.58 9.37 2.22
CA ASP A 15 12.08 9.81 0.91
C ASP A 15 12.66 9.01 -0.26
N SER A 16 13.96 8.71 -0.21
CA SER A 16 14.62 7.91 -1.25
C SER A 16 14.04 6.49 -1.38
N LYS A 17 13.57 5.90 -0.27
CA LYS A 17 12.90 4.60 -0.27
C LYS A 17 11.47 4.73 -0.74
N VAL A 18 10.75 5.74 -0.28
CA VAL A 18 9.39 6.03 -0.76
C VAL A 18 9.40 6.17 -2.28
N GLU A 19 10.29 6.98 -2.84
CA GLU A 19 10.40 7.19 -4.29
C GLU A 19 10.85 5.91 -5.02
N GLN A 20 11.82 5.17 -4.46
CA GLN A 20 12.25 3.89 -5.03
C GLN A 20 11.09 2.90 -5.15
N PHE A 21 10.22 2.79 -4.15
CA PHE A 21 9.11 1.85 -4.18
C PHE A 21 7.90 2.37 -4.97
N ALA A 22 7.65 3.67 -4.91
CA ALA A 22 6.60 4.32 -5.68
C ALA A 22 6.87 4.20 -7.18
N SER A 23 8.09 4.41 -7.65
CA SER A 23 8.45 4.39 -9.08
C SER A 23 8.39 3.01 -9.75
N ARG A 24 8.12 1.94 -9.00
CA ARG A 24 8.04 0.59 -9.57
C ARG A 24 6.68 0.34 -10.22
N GLU A 25 6.71 -0.45 -11.28
CA GLU A 25 5.49 -0.98 -11.92
C GLU A 25 4.73 -1.96 -11.00
N PRO A 26 3.41 -2.10 -11.17
CA PRO A 26 2.60 -3.12 -10.50
C PRO A 26 3.16 -4.54 -10.70
N ASP A 27 2.92 -5.44 -9.75
CA ASP A 27 3.38 -6.83 -9.87
C ASP A 27 2.69 -7.53 -11.06
N VAL A 28 3.47 -8.01 -12.02
CA VAL A 28 2.96 -8.62 -13.26
C VAL A 28 2.09 -9.85 -13.01
N ARG A 29 2.33 -10.59 -11.92
CA ARG A 29 1.53 -11.77 -11.56
C ARG A 29 0.19 -11.35 -10.99
N MET A 30 0.17 -10.27 -10.18
CA MET A 30 -1.06 -9.64 -9.72
C MET A 30 -1.88 -9.16 -10.92
N VAL A 31 -1.28 -8.38 -11.83
CA VAL A 31 -1.95 -7.90 -13.05
C VAL A 31 -2.56 -9.06 -13.85
N SER A 32 -1.81 -10.15 -14.03
CA SER A 32 -2.32 -11.33 -14.73
C SER A 32 -3.49 -12.01 -14.01
N LEU A 33 -3.45 -12.08 -12.68
CA LEU A 33 -4.53 -12.64 -11.87
C LEU A 33 -5.79 -11.76 -11.89
N LEU A 34 -5.63 -10.44 -11.78
CA LEU A 34 -6.78 -9.52 -11.72
C LEU A 34 -7.64 -9.57 -13.00
N LYS A 35 -7.02 -9.86 -14.15
CA LYS A 35 -7.72 -10.08 -15.43
C LYS A 35 -8.68 -11.26 -15.42
N THR A 36 -8.60 -12.18 -14.47
CA THR A 36 -9.52 -13.33 -14.39
C THR A 36 -10.84 -12.98 -13.68
N PHE A 37 -10.96 -11.81 -13.07
CA PHE A 37 -12.18 -11.38 -12.38
C PHE A 37 -13.11 -10.64 -13.34
N ALA A 38 -14.30 -11.20 -13.58
CA ALA A 38 -15.30 -10.61 -14.48
C ALA A 38 -15.95 -9.33 -13.93
N GLN A 39 -15.99 -9.16 -12.60
CA GLN A 39 -16.59 -8.00 -11.93
C GLN A 39 -15.68 -7.50 -10.79
N PRO A 40 -14.63 -6.72 -11.11
CA PRO A 40 -13.69 -6.17 -10.12
C PRO A 40 -14.35 -5.48 -8.93
N SER A 41 -15.42 -4.72 -9.17
CA SER A 41 -16.15 -3.97 -8.13
C SER A 41 -16.85 -4.85 -7.09
N SER A 42 -16.99 -6.15 -7.33
CA SER A 42 -17.51 -7.12 -6.35
C SER A 42 -16.42 -7.72 -5.43
N VAL A 43 -15.15 -7.43 -5.72
CA VAL A 43 -13.99 -8.05 -5.08
C VAL A 43 -13.32 -7.05 -4.14
N ARG A 44 -13.12 -7.49 -2.89
CA ARG A 44 -12.36 -6.73 -1.87
C ARG A 44 -10.95 -7.25 -1.78
N VAL A 45 -9.97 -6.35 -1.82
CA VAL A 45 -8.54 -6.66 -1.82
C VAL A 45 -7.86 -5.90 -0.69
N LEU A 46 -7.06 -6.61 0.11
CA LEU A 46 -6.18 -6.01 1.12
C LEU A 46 -4.73 -6.00 0.60
N ASP A 47 -4.18 -4.80 0.38
CA ASP A 47 -2.77 -4.57 0.08
C ASP A 47 -1.99 -4.36 1.39
N LEU A 48 -1.45 -5.46 1.93
CA LEU A 48 -0.71 -5.48 3.20
C LEU A 48 0.78 -5.21 2.94
N GLY A 49 1.28 -4.09 3.48
CA GLY A 49 2.58 -3.53 3.10
C GLY A 49 2.50 -2.83 1.75
N CYS A 50 1.60 -1.86 1.63
CA CYS A 50 1.27 -1.22 0.35
C CYS A 50 2.42 -0.36 -0.24
N ALA A 51 3.45 -0.06 0.55
CA ALA A 51 4.60 0.75 0.17
C ALA A 51 4.17 2.07 -0.51
N GLY A 52 4.78 2.43 -1.65
CA GLY A 52 4.39 3.61 -2.43
C GLY A 52 3.12 3.42 -3.29
N GLY A 53 2.29 2.42 -3.02
CA GLY A 53 0.94 2.31 -3.57
C GLY A 53 0.83 1.86 -5.03
N ARG A 54 1.88 1.30 -5.64
CA ARG A 54 1.86 0.87 -7.05
C ARG A 54 0.76 -0.16 -7.35
N ASN A 55 0.55 -1.09 -6.42
CA ASN A 55 -0.44 -2.15 -6.57
C ASN A 55 -1.84 -1.63 -6.19
N ALA A 56 -1.96 -0.94 -5.05
CA ALA A 56 -3.20 -0.29 -4.63
C ALA A 56 -3.78 0.64 -5.71
N ALA A 57 -2.96 1.47 -6.36
CA ALA A 57 -3.40 2.34 -7.44
C ALA A 57 -3.88 1.54 -8.66
N TYR A 58 -3.14 0.49 -9.06
CA TYR A 58 -3.55 -0.37 -10.16
C TYR A 58 -4.91 -1.05 -9.86
N LEU A 59 -5.07 -1.60 -8.66
CA LEU A 59 -6.32 -2.22 -8.23
C LEU A 59 -7.49 -1.23 -8.24
N ALA A 60 -7.29 0.00 -7.74
CA ALA A 60 -8.32 1.04 -7.76
C ALA A 60 -8.69 1.46 -9.19
N ALA A 61 -7.69 1.61 -10.07
CA ALA A 61 -7.89 1.93 -11.48
C ALA A 61 -8.70 0.86 -12.23
N GLU A 62 -8.47 -0.42 -11.92
CA GLU A 62 -9.21 -1.57 -12.47
C GLU A 62 -10.59 -1.76 -11.80
N GLY A 63 -10.96 -0.92 -10.84
CA GLY A 63 -12.29 -0.90 -10.22
C GLY A 63 -12.47 -1.89 -9.06
N PHE A 64 -11.39 -2.41 -8.47
CA PHE A 64 -11.46 -3.24 -7.26
C PHE A 64 -11.75 -2.40 -6.01
N GLN A 65 -12.37 -3.01 -4.99
CA GLN A 65 -12.51 -2.40 -3.67
C GLN A 65 -11.23 -2.63 -2.87
N VAL A 66 -10.37 -1.62 -2.78
CA VAL A 66 -9.05 -1.73 -2.15
C VAL A 66 -9.10 -1.25 -0.71
N LEU A 67 -8.47 -2.01 0.18
CA LEU A 67 -7.99 -1.56 1.48
C LEU A 67 -6.47 -1.71 1.48
N ALA A 68 -5.74 -0.72 1.97
CA ALA A 68 -4.29 -0.69 1.94
C ALA A 68 -3.73 -0.32 3.32
N THR A 69 -2.64 -0.95 3.70
CA THR A 69 -1.95 -0.56 4.93
C THR A 69 -0.46 -0.80 4.84
N ASP A 70 0.30 0.06 5.51
CA ASP A 70 1.74 -0.07 5.69
C ASP A 70 2.09 0.38 7.10
N PHE A 71 3.26 -0.01 7.61
CA PHE A 71 3.73 0.51 8.89
C PHE A 71 4.44 1.85 8.74
N SER A 72 4.94 2.20 7.54
CA SER A 72 5.53 3.50 7.27
C SER A 72 4.45 4.55 6.99
N GLU A 73 4.50 5.65 7.73
CA GLU A 73 3.60 6.78 7.52
C GLU A 73 3.85 7.47 6.16
N ALA A 74 5.12 7.59 5.76
CA ALA A 74 5.49 8.17 4.48
C ALA A 74 4.98 7.34 3.29
N MET A 75 5.03 6.01 3.39
CA MET A 75 4.46 5.09 2.40
C MET A 75 2.94 5.21 2.30
N VAL A 76 2.24 5.27 3.45
CA VAL A 76 0.78 5.50 3.50
C VAL A 76 0.40 6.84 2.87
N THR A 77 1.14 7.90 3.20
CA THR A 77 0.92 9.23 2.63
C THR A 77 1.05 9.20 1.11
N ARG A 78 2.15 8.62 0.59
CA ARG A 78 2.36 8.46 -0.84
C ARG A 78 1.28 7.61 -1.53
N THR A 79 0.81 6.56 -0.86
CA THR A 79 -0.28 5.72 -1.37
C THR A 79 -1.59 6.49 -1.44
N ARG A 80 -1.94 7.28 -0.42
CA ARG A 80 -3.15 8.13 -0.41
C ARG A 80 -3.13 9.17 -1.52
N GLU A 81 -1.99 9.81 -1.76
CA GLU A 81 -1.83 10.75 -2.88
C GLU A 81 -2.19 10.10 -4.21
N ARG A 82 -1.70 8.87 -4.46
CA ARG A 82 -2.01 8.13 -5.69
C ARG A 82 -3.46 7.69 -5.76
N LEU A 83 -4.02 7.21 -4.66
CA LEU A 83 -5.40 6.75 -4.60
C LEU A 83 -6.41 7.90 -4.77
N THR A 84 -6.00 9.14 -4.48
CA THR A 84 -6.84 10.33 -4.66
C THR A 84 -7.31 10.49 -6.12
N GLU A 85 -6.48 10.08 -7.10
CA GLU A 85 -6.84 10.12 -8.52
C GLU A 85 -8.06 9.24 -8.85
N TYR A 86 -8.24 8.12 -8.14
CA TYR A 86 -9.27 7.12 -8.44
C TYR A 86 -10.46 7.17 -7.48
N LEU A 87 -10.22 7.54 -6.23
CA LEU A 87 -11.20 7.45 -5.13
C LEU A 87 -11.55 8.80 -4.51
N GLY A 88 -10.89 9.89 -4.95
CA GLY A 88 -10.93 11.17 -4.25
C GLY A 88 -10.19 11.15 -2.92
N SER A 89 -10.00 12.32 -2.32
CA SER A 89 -9.21 12.48 -1.09
C SER A 89 -9.85 11.77 0.11
N GLU A 90 -11.17 11.86 0.24
CA GLU A 90 -11.92 11.19 1.31
C GLU A 90 -11.84 9.66 1.16
N GLY A 91 -12.08 9.13 -0.05
CA GLY A 91 -11.99 7.69 -0.32
C GLY A 91 -10.59 7.15 -0.05
N ALA A 92 -9.55 7.87 -0.49
CA ALA A 92 -8.16 7.51 -0.22
C ALA A 92 -7.84 7.48 1.29
N ALA A 93 -8.34 8.45 2.06
CA ALA A 93 -8.15 8.48 3.51
C ALA A 93 -8.89 7.34 4.23
N GLN A 94 -10.08 6.96 3.75
CA GLN A 94 -10.88 5.87 4.32
C GLN A 94 -10.31 4.48 4.00
N CYS A 95 -9.64 4.33 2.86
CA CYS A 95 -9.20 3.01 2.38
C CYS A 95 -7.71 2.71 2.63
N CYS A 96 -6.91 3.69 3.06
CA CYS A 96 -5.49 3.49 3.33
C CYS A 96 -5.10 4.04 4.71
N TRP A 97 -4.46 3.23 5.56
CA TRP A 97 -4.05 3.64 6.91
C TRP A 97 -2.72 3.04 7.33
N GLN A 98 -2.04 3.73 8.24
CA GLN A 98 -0.86 3.19 8.90
C GLN A 98 -1.27 2.13 9.93
N ALA A 99 -0.65 0.95 9.87
CA ALA A 99 -0.79 -0.07 10.90
C ALA A 99 0.52 -0.15 11.71
N PRO A 100 0.49 -0.06 13.05
CA PRO A 100 1.70 -0.15 13.84
C PRO A 100 2.34 -1.53 13.71
N MET A 101 3.68 -1.56 13.68
CA MET A 101 4.41 -2.80 13.88
C MET A 101 4.31 -3.17 15.36
N TRP A 102 3.55 -4.23 15.63
CA TRP A 102 3.41 -4.80 16.95
C TRP A 102 4.72 -5.49 17.35
N ASP A 103 5.14 -5.30 18.59
CA ASP A 103 6.34 -5.93 19.10
C ASP A 103 6.06 -7.43 19.32
N LEU A 104 6.49 -8.25 18.36
CA LEU A 104 6.37 -9.71 18.41
C LEU A 104 7.16 -10.33 19.58
N GLU A 105 7.98 -9.55 20.30
CA GLU A 105 8.66 -10.00 21.52
C GLU A 105 7.71 -10.08 22.74
N THR A 106 6.47 -9.61 22.60
CA THR A 106 5.49 -9.53 23.71
C THR A 106 4.31 -10.52 23.61
N VAL A 107 4.37 -11.49 22.69
CA VAL A 107 3.37 -12.58 22.54
C VAL A 107 3.90 -13.96 22.89
#